data_AF-A0A2N0TLU6-F1
#
_entry.id   AF-A0A2N0TLU6-F1
#
_cell.length_a   1.000
_cell.length_b   1.000
_cell.length_c   1.000
_cell.angle_alpha   90.00
_cell.angle_beta   90.00
_cell.angle_gamma   90.00
#
_symmetry.space_group_name_H-M   'P 1'
#
loop_
_entity.id
_entity.type
_entity.pdbx_description
1 polymer ?
#
loop_
_entity_poly.entity_id
_entity_poly.type
_entity_poly.pdbx_seq_one_letter_code
_entity_poly.pdbx_strand_id
1 'polypeptide(L)'
;MRIITIVLLIAAIAVACFPLALQFKSDRNLAATTATTAKEVAGWPYPQAKDKLTAARAYNKKLAESGQPILGEAVDPFSAAQGGSQASGEDSASKKDKEYQSLLNTGNGVMGAIKVPKQSINLPIYHGTSEEALASGAGHLYGTSLPVGGKSTHSVITGHRVAIPTPAPEPNDVLDARNIALGVGLGILAAGLSIIWLARRHKAARIIRHGAFWPWMRRKGESANDTLA
;
A
#
# COMPACT_ATOMS: atom_id res chain seq x y z
N MET A 1 -31.08 9.91 -10.49
CA MET A 1 -29.89 10.57 -11.08
C MET A 1 -28.93 11.15 -10.04
N ARG A 2 -29.37 12.05 -9.13
CA ARG A 2 -28.48 12.66 -8.11
C ARG A 2 -27.97 11.70 -7.02
N ILE A 3 -28.80 10.74 -6.60
CA ILE A 3 -28.43 9.77 -5.56
C ILE A 3 -27.37 8.78 -6.08
N ILE A 4 -27.55 8.28 -7.31
CA ILE A 4 -26.60 7.33 -7.94
C ILE A 4 -25.22 7.96 -8.14
N THR A 5 -25.17 9.23 -8.54
CA THR A 5 -23.90 9.95 -8.73
C THR A 5 -23.17 10.18 -7.41
N ILE A 6 -23.87 10.49 -6.32
CA ILE A 6 -23.28 10.62 -4.98
C ILE A 6 -22.72 9.27 -4.49
N VAL A 7 -23.46 8.18 -4.68
CA VAL A 7 -23.02 6.82 -4.27
C VAL A 7 -21.75 6.40 -5.02
N LEU A 8 -21.67 6.64 -6.33
CA LEU A 8 -20.47 6.32 -7.11
C LEU A 8 -19.24 7.14 -6.70
N LEU A 9 -19.44 8.42 -6.34
CA LEU A 9 -18.36 9.30 -5.90
C LEU A 9 -17.82 8.88 -4.53
N ILE A 10 -18.70 8.48 -3.61
CA ILE A 10 -18.31 7.91 -2.31
C ILE A 10 -17.55 6.60 -2.50
N ALA A 11 -18.01 5.71 -3.40
CA ALA A 11 -17.33 4.45 -3.68
C ALA A 11 -15.92 4.67 -4.25
N ALA A 12 -15.74 5.64 -5.15
CA ALA A 12 -14.43 5.99 -5.71
C ALA A 12 -13.46 6.51 -4.64
N ILE A 13 -13.92 7.39 -3.75
CA ILE A 13 -13.12 7.89 -2.62
C ILE A 13 -12.76 6.73 -1.68
N ALA A 14 -13.71 5.83 -1.39
CA ALA A 14 -13.46 4.69 -0.52
C ALA A 14 -12.36 3.76 -1.07
N VAL A 15 -12.38 3.45 -2.37
CA VAL A 15 -11.34 2.64 -3.02
C VAL A 15 -9.98 3.35 -2.98
N ALA A 16 -9.93 4.66 -3.19
CA ALA A 16 -8.69 5.44 -3.13
C ALA A 16 -8.11 5.54 -1.70
N CYS A 17 -8.96 5.68 -0.69
CA CYS A 17 -8.54 5.78 0.71
C CYS A 17 -8.19 4.42 1.34
N PHE A 18 -8.71 3.31 0.83
CA PHE A 18 -8.47 1.97 1.36
C PHE A 18 -6.98 1.60 1.50
N PRO A 19 -6.12 1.72 0.46
CA PRO A 19 -4.70 1.37 0.58
C PRO A 19 -3.95 2.26 1.58
N LEU A 20 -4.29 3.55 1.67
CA LEU A 20 -3.69 4.47 2.64
C LEU A 20 -4.05 4.10 4.08
N ALA A 21 -5.30 3.70 4.31
CA ALA A 21 -5.75 3.24 5.61
C ALA A 21 -5.05 1.93 6.03
N LEU A 22 -4.86 0.99 5.09
CA LEU A 22 -4.11 -0.24 5.33
C LEU A 22 -2.63 0.04 5.63
N GLN A 23 -1.98 0.93 4.88
CA GLN A 23 -0.59 1.33 5.11
C GLN A 23 -0.43 1.96 6.50
N PHE A 24 -1.29 2.92 6.86
CA PHE A 24 -1.25 3.56 8.17
C PHE A 24 -1.44 2.57 9.32
N LYS A 25 -2.33 1.58 9.16
CA LYS A 25 -2.51 0.51 10.14
C LYS A 25 -1.26 -0.38 10.24
N SER A 26 -0.65 -0.73 9.11
CA SER A 26 0.59 -1.51 9.08
C SER A 26 1.74 -0.80 9.80
N ASP A 27 1.98 0.48 9.49
CA ASP A 27 3.03 1.29 10.11
C ASP A 27 2.87 1.38 11.63
N ARG A 28 1.61 1.52 12.09
CA ARG A 28 1.29 1.56 13.52
C ARG A 28 1.55 0.22 14.20
N ASN A 29 1.22 -0.89 13.55
CA ASN A 29 1.48 -2.23 14.09
C ASN A 29 2.98 -2.50 14.20
N LEU A 30 3.76 -2.18 13.16
CA LEU A 30 5.22 -2.37 13.16
C LEU A 30 5.91 -1.50 14.21
N ALA A 31 5.46 -0.24 14.37
CA ALA A 31 5.94 0.65 15.42
C ALA A 31 5.56 0.13 16.82
N ALA A 32 4.37 -0.45 17.00
CA ALA A 32 3.95 -1.05 18.25
C ALA A 32 4.81 -2.27 18.62
N THR A 33 5.09 -3.17 17.67
CA THR A 33 5.98 -4.34 17.87
C THR A 33 7.39 -3.91 18.27
N THR A 34 7.90 -2.84 17.66
CA THR A 34 9.19 -2.27 18.04
C THR A 34 9.16 -1.74 19.48
N ALA A 35 8.10 -1.03 19.85
CA ALA A 35 7.96 -0.46 21.19
C ALA A 35 7.76 -1.51 22.29
N THR A 36 7.02 -2.60 22.01
CA THR A 36 6.84 -3.70 22.96
C THR A 36 8.15 -4.47 23.17
N THR A 37 8.87 -4.77 22.09
CA THR A 37 10.18 -5.42 22.17
C THR A 37 11.18 -4.56 22.95
N ALA A 38 11.19 -3.24 22.73
CA ALA A 38 12.04 -2.34 23.50
C ALA A 38 11.72 -2.34 25.00
N LYS A 39 10.44 -2.40 25.39
CA LYS A 39 10.02 -2.51 26.79
C LYS A 39 10.43 -3.85 27.40
N GLU A 40 10.32 -4.94 26.64
CA GLU A 40 10.71 -6.28 27.08
C GLU A 40 12.22 -6.34 27.35
N VAL A 41 13.05 -5.85 26.43
CA VAL A 41 14.51 -5.79 26.61
C VAL A 41 14.89 -4.88 27.79
N ALA A 42 14.17 -3.78 28.01
CA ALA A 42 14.38 -2.92 29.17
C ALA A 42 14.04 -3.60 30.51
N GLY A 43 13.17 -4.61 30.50
CA GLY A 43 12.79 -5.39 31.67
C GLY A 43 13.71 -6.57 31.98
N TRP A 44 14.73 -6.84 31.15
CA TRP A 44 15.62 -7.97 31.35
C TRP A 44 16.48 -7.82 32.62
N PRO A 45 16.70 -8.92 33.38
CA PRO A 45 17.63 -8.92 34.49
C PRO A 45 19.04 -8.51 34.05
N TYR A 46 19.68 -7.64 34.80
CA TYR A 46 21.11 -7.37 34.62
C TYR A 46 21.92 -8.61 35.01
N PRO A 47 22.93 -9.09 34.23
CA PRO A 47 23.55 -8.46 33.05
C PRO A 47 23.13 -9.07 31.69
N GLN A 48 21.95 -9.68 31.58
CA GLN A 48 21.54 -10.48 30.41
C GLN A 48 21.70 -9.75 29.07
N ALA A 49 21.33 -8.47 28.98
CA ALA A 49 21.47 -7.67 27.76
C ALA A 49 22.94 -7.53 27.34
N LYS A 50 23.86 -7.35 28.29
CA LYS A 50 25.30 -7.24 28.05
C LYS A 50 25.87 -8.56 27.57
N ASP A 51 25.43 -9.67 28.12
CA ASP A 51 25.88 -11.01 27.72
C ASP A 51 25.45 -11.32 26.30
N LYS A 52 24.20 -11.01 25.91
CA LYS A 52 23.72 -11.17 24.53
C LYS A 52 24.49 -10.31 23.54
N LEU A 53 24.81 -9.06 23.88
CA LEU A 53 25.63 -8.19 23.04
C LEU A 53 27.07 -8.70 22.92
N THR A 54 27.62 -9.27 23.99
CA THR A 54 28.96 -9.86 24.00
C THR A 54 29.02 -11.11 23.12
N ALA A 55 28.02 -11.98 23.20
CA ALA A 55 27.88 -13.15 22.34
C ALA A 55 27.77 -12.75 20.85
N ALA A 56 26.96 -11.73 20.54
CA ALA A 56 26.85 -11.22 19.17
C ALA A 56 28.16 -10.65 18.62
N ARG A 57 28.95 -9.97 19.47
CA ARG A 57 30.28 -9.46 19.07
C ARG A 57 31.29 -10.59 18.87
N ALA A 58 31.24 -11.63 19.70
CA ALA A 58 32.09 -12.81 19.54
C ALA A 58 31.80 -13.53 18.22
N TYR A 59 30.51 -13.67 17.87
CA TYR A 59 30.09 -14.19 16.57
C TYR A 59 30.62 -13.34 15.42
N ASN A 60 30.48 -12.00 15.48
CA ASN A 60 31.01 -11.11 14.45
C ASN A 60 32.53 -11.23 14.27
N LYS A 61 33.28 -11.39 15.36
CA LYS A 61 34.73 -11.59 15.30
C LYS A 61 35.07 -12.92 14.62
N LYS A 62 34.40 -14.01 15.01
CA LYS A 62 34.55 -15.33 14.37
C LYS A 62 34.25 -15.27 12.89
N LEU A 63 33.15 -14.61 12.50
CA LEU A 63 32.74 -14.44 11.10
C LEU A 63 33.78 -13.66 10.28
N ALA A 64 34.37 -12.61 10.87
CA ALA A 64 35.43 -11.85 10.21
C ALA A 64 36.72 -12.66 10.03
N GLU A 65 37.04 -13.56 10.96
CA GLU A 65 38.21 -14.44 10.91
C GLU A 65 38.01 -15.64 9.97
N SER A 66 36.82 -16.25 9.96
CA SER A 66 36.50 -17.44 9.16
C SER A 66 36.20 -17.14 7.69
N GLY A 67 35.96 -15.88 7.35
CA GLY A 67 35.40 -15.47 6.05
C GLY A 67 33.90 -15.73 5.94
N GLN A 68 33.29 -15.22 4.86
CA GLN A 68 31.85 -15.24 4.61
C GLN A 68 31.53 -16.11 3.38
N PRO A 69 31.47 -17.45 3.52
CA PRO A 69 31.29 -18.35 2.38
C PRO A 69 29.86 -18.35 1.82
N ILE A 70 28.86 -17.99 2.65
CA ILE A 70 27.44 -17.97 2.27
C ILE A 70 26.88 -16.59 2.62
N LEU A 71 26.24 -15.93 1.66
CA LEU A 71 25.57 -14.65 1.85
C LEU A 71 24.08 -14.77 1.48
N GLY A 72 23.22 -14.35 2.40
CA GLY A 72 21.77 -14.43 2.26
C GLY A 72 21.22 -15.85 2.31
N GLU A 73 20.06 -16.06 1.68
CA GLU A 73 19.35 -17.34 1.69
C GLU A 73 19.71 -18.25 0.50
N ALA A 74 20.85 -18.01 -0.16
CA ALA A 74 21.21 -18.71 -1.39
C ALA A 74 21.59 -20.18 -1.13
N VAL A 75 20.97 -21.08 -1.91
CA VAL A 75 21.46 -22.43 -2.19
C VAL A 75 22.04 -22.38 -3.62
N ASP A 76 23.36 -22.45 -3.72
CA ASP A 76 24.21 -22.56 -4.93
C ASP A 76 23.68 -23.61 -5.95
N PRO A 77 24.05 -23.67 -7.26
CA PRO A 77 24.90 -22.81 -8.13
C PRO A 77 24.24 -22.26 -9.43
N PHE A 78 22.92 -22.32 -9.60
CA PHE A 78 22.25 -21.85 -10.84
C PHE A 78 21.02 -20.93 -10.61
N SER A 79 20.79 -20.45 -9.39
CA SER A 79 19.45 -20.02 -8.93
C SER A 79 19.34 -18.59 -8.36
N ALA A 80 19.72 -17.56 -9.11
CA ALA A 80 19.28 -16.20 -8.80
C ALA A 80 18.79 -15.49 -10.07
N ALA A 81 17.55 -15.77 -10.47
CA ALA A 81 16.81 -14.81 -11.27
C ALA A 81 16.74 -13.50 -10.45
N GLN A 82 17.31 -12.45 -11.02
CA GLN A 82 17.43 -11.08 -10.51
C GLN A 82 16.45 -10.69 -9.39
N GLY A 83 16.97 -10.51 -8.17
CA GLY A 83 16.44 -9.51 -7.22
C GLY A 83 15.40 -9.92 -6.18
N GLY A 84 15.28 -11.19 -5.79
CA GLY A 84 14.42 -11.59 -4.67
C GLY A 84 14.82 -12.92 -4.01
N SER A 85 14.59 -13.03 -2.69
CA SER A 85 14.71 -14.31 -1.97
C SER A 85 13.48 -15.18 -2.27
N GLN A 86 13.69 -16.34 -2.90
CA GLN A 86 12.63 -17.33 -3.17
C GLN A 86 12.62 -18.47 -2.14
N ALA A 87 13.44 -18.38 -1.09
CA ALA A 87 13.51 -19.41 -0.07
C ALA A 87 12.24 -19.40 0.78
N SER A 88 11.48 -20.49 0.75
CA SER A 88 10.48 -20.80 1.77
C SER A 88 11.19 -21.00 3.10
N GLY A 89 10.60 -20.51 4.19
CA GLY A 89 11.26 -20.38 5.50
C GLY A 89 11.94 -21.63 6.09
N GLU A 90 11.69 -22.84 5.58
CA GLU A 90 12.29 -24.09 6.10
C GLU A 90 13.64 -24.45 5.43
N ASP A 91 13.85 -24.08 4.17
CA ASP A 91 15.05 -24.48 3.41
C ASP A 91 16.17 -23.43 3.42
N SER A 92 15.89 -22.27 3.99
CA SER A 92 16.79 -21.12 4.02
C SER A 92 18.08 -21.40 4.82
N ALA A 93 19.22 -20.89 4.33
CA ALA A 93 20.52 -21.11 4.97
C ALA A 93 20.56 -20.51 6.38
N SER A 94 19.88 -19.37 6.58
CA SER A 94 19.84 -18.69 7.86
C SER A 94 19.08 -19.47 8.93
N LYS A 95 18.03 -20.21 8.56
CA LYS A 95 17.21 -21.01 9.50
C LYS A 95 17.90 -22.30 9.93
N LYS A 96 18.80 -22.83 9.09
CA LYS A 96 19.62 -24.01 9.40
C LYS A 96 20.72 -23.69 10.43
N ASP A 97 21.19 -22.46 10.48
CA ASP A 97 22.15 -22.01 11.49
C ASP A 97 21.46 -21.65 12.83
N LYS A 98 21.46 -22.63 13.76
CA LYS A 98 20.91 -22.45 15.11
C LYS A 98 21.70 -21.46 15.96
N GLU A 99 23.01 -21.32 15.75
CA GLU A 99 23.84 -20.35 16.47
C GLU A 99 23.35 -18.95 16.11
N TYR A 100 23.27 -18.64 14.82
CA TYR A 100 22.75 -17.38 14.30
C TYR A 100 21.32 -17.07 14.78
N GLN A 101 20.38 -18.01 14.68
CA GLN A 101 18.98 -17.81 15.09
C GLN A 101 18.81 -17.56 16.60
N SER A 102 19.76 -18.01 17.42
CA SER A 102 19.73 -17.79 18.87
C SER A 102 20.25 -16.41 19.27
N LEU A 103 21.15 -15.83 18.48
CA LEU A 103 21.81 -14.56 18.78
C LEU A 103 20.84 -13.39 18.61
N LEU A 104 20.84 -12.49 19.59
CA LEU A 104 19.98 -11.31 19.66
C LEU A 104 18.47 -11.61 19.60
N ASN A 105 18.05 -12.86 19.80
CA ASN A 105 16.63 -13.20 19.80
C ASN A 105 15.97 -12.77 21.12
N THR A 106 14.96 -11.90 21.03
CA THR A 106 14.18 -11.42 22.17
C THR A 106 13.03 -12.35 22.58
N GLY A 107 12.76 -13.42 21.82
CA GLY A 107 11.70 -14.40 22.08
C GLY A 107 10.56 -14.35 21.06
N ASN A 108 10.38 -13.19 20.42
CA ASN A 108 9.43 -12.95 19.32
C ASN A 108 10.09 -12.96 17.93
N GLY A 109 11.34 -13.43 17.82
CA GLY A 109 12.09 -13.49 16.56
C GLY A 109 12.67 -12.15 16.09
N VAL A 110 12.49 -11.08 16.86
CA VAL A 110 13.04 -9.76 16.57
C VAL A 110 14.48 -9.69 17.11
N MET A 111 15.41 -9.26 16.27
CA MET A 111 16.80 -8.95 16.67
C MET A 111 16.95 -7.57 17.30
N GLY A 112 16.13 -6.63 16.82
CA GLY A 112 16.24 -5.21 17.14
C GLY A 112 15.30 -4.41 16.25
N ALA A 113 15.55 -3.11 16.16
CA ALA A 113 14.75 -2.24 15.31
C ALA A 113 15.63 -1.20 14.60
N ILE A 114 15.23 -0.85 13.38
CA ILE A 114 15.85 0.21 12.59
C ILE A 114 14.94 1.44 12.58
N LYS A 115 15.52 2.59 12.94
CA LYS A 115 14.84 3.88 12.94
C LYS A 115 15.55 4.85 12.00
N VAL A 116 14.85 5.33 10.97
CA VAL A 116 15.33 6.37 10.04
C VAL A 116 14.37 7.57 10.10
N PRO A 117 14.60 8.54 11.01
CA PRO A 117 13.63 9.60 11.29
C PRO A 117 13.28 10.46 10.07
N LYS A 118 14.25 10.74 9.20
CA LYS A 118 14.04 11.58 8.01
C LYS A 118 13.03 10.99 7.02
N GLN A 119 12.92 9.66 7.00
CA GLN A 119 12.00 8.93 6.12
C GLN A 119 10.82 8.33 6.89
N SER A 120 10.66 8.68 8.18
CA SER A 120 9.62 8.13 9.07
C SER A 120 9.62 6.60 9.17
N ILE A 121 10.77 5.94 8.98
CA ILE A 121 10.88 4.48 9.05
C ILE A 121 11.16 4.06 10.49
N ASN A 122 10.37 3.10 10.99
CA ASN A 122 10.58 2.43 12.28
C ASN A 122 10.14 0.97 12.17
N LEU A 123 11.07 0.09 11.83
CA LEU A 123 10.78 -1.31 11.50
C LEU A 123 11.52 -2.28 12.43
N PRO A 124 10.88 -3.39 12.85
CA PRO A 124 11.57 -4.50 13.49
C PRO A 124 12.53 -5.19 12.50
N ILE A 125 13.67 -5.65 13.01
CA ILE A 125 14.66 -6.43 12.27
C ILE A 125 14.49 -7.91 12.67
N TYR A 126 14.32 -8.79 11.70
CA TYR A 126 14.19 -10.23 11.85
C TYR A 126 15.44 -10.96 11.34
N HIS A 127 15.61 -12.21 11.76
CA HIS A 127 16.66 -13.10 11.26
C HIS A 127 16.42 -13.55 9.83
N GLY A 128 17.42 -13.33 8.99
CA GLY A 128 17.42 -13.81 7.61
C GLY A 128 16.68 -12.87 6.67
N THR A 129 16.57 -13.29 5.41
CA THR A 129 15.87 -12.55 4.36
C THR A 129 14.85 -13.43 3.65
N SER A 130 14.24 -14.37 4.37
CA SER A 130 13.12 -15.15 3.84
C SER A 130 11.91 -14.26 3.57
N GLU A 131 11.00 -14.71 2.69
CA GLU A 131 9.80 -13.95 2.33
C GLU A 131 8.95 -13.64 3.58
N GLU A 132 8.87 -14.57 4.55
CA GLU A 132 8.11 -14.37 5.78
C GLU A 132 8.72 -13.27 6.67
N ALA A 133 10.06 -13.20 6.73
CA ALA A 133 10.78 -12.18 7.48
C ALA A 133 10.61 -10.80 6.82
N LEU A 134 10.73 -10.73 5.50
CA LEU A 134 10.59 -9.47 4.74
C LEU A 134 9.14 -8.98 4.70
N ALA A 135 8.14 -9.88 4.67
CA ALA A 135 6.73 -9.52 4.80
C ALA A 135 6.38 -8.95 6.18
N SER A 136 7.13 -9.35 7.21
CA SER A 136 6.90 -8.92 8.61
C SER A 136 7.68 -7.67 9.01
N GLY A 137 8.71 -7.26 8.25
CA GLY A 137 9.56 -6.11 8.59
C GLY A 137 10.85 -6.05 7.76
N ALA A 138 11.95 -5.69 8.42
CA ALA A 138 13.27 -5.72 7.82
C ALA A 138 13.97 -7.06 8.13
N GLY A 139 14.70 -7.61 7.18
CA GLY A 139 15.48 -8.85 7.35
C GLY A 139 16.98 -8.58 7.42
N HIS A 140 17.68 -9.18 8.38
CA HIS A 140 19.13 -9.15 8.42
C HIS A 140 19.73 -10.16 7.42
N LEU A 141 20.63 -9.69 6.55
CA LEU A 141 21.27 -10.54 5.55
C LEU A 141 22.21 -11.54 6.24
N TYR A 142 21.85 -12.82 6.19
CA TYR A 142 22.67 -13.90 6.73
C TYR A 142 24.07 -13.91 6.09
N GLY A 143 25.08 -14.24 6.87
CA GLY A 143 26.49 -14.13 6.47
C GLY A 143 27.08 -12.72 6.62
N THR A 144 26.30 -11.70 6.94
CA THR A 144 26.82 -10.37 7.33
C THR A 144 26.93 -10.21 8.85
N SER A 145 27.67 -9.20 9.32
CA SER A 145 27.84 -8.99 10.75
C SER A 145 26.52 -8.62 11.43
N LEU A 146 26.23 -9.20 12.60
CA LEU A 146 25.09 -8.82 13.42
C LEU A 146 25.11 -7.31 13.74
N PRO A 147 23.94 -6.65 13.85
CA PRO A 147 23.81 -5.19 13.96
C PRO A 147 24.15 -4.65 15.37
N VAL A 148 25.34 -4.99 15.89
CA VAL A 148 25.85 -4.55 17.20
C VAL A 148 27.08 -3.64 17.10
N GLY A 149 27.52 -3.36 15.87
CA GLY A 149 28.72 -2.58 15.57
C GLY A 149 30.02 -3.26 16.02
N GLY A 150 31.12 -2.53 15.90
CA GLY A 150 32.46 -3.02 16.21
C GLY A 150 33.47 -2.65 15.13
N LYS A 151 34.74 -2.94 15.39
CA LYS A 151 35.78 -2.83 14.36
C LYS A 151 35.65 -4.02 13.40
N SER A 152 35.87 -3.78 12.13
CA SER A 152 35.80 -4.81 11.07
C SER A 152 34.44 -5.53 10.99
N THR A 153 33.34 -4.79 11.22
CA THR A 153 31.97 -5.32 11.10
C THR A 153 31.20 -4.56 10.03
N HIS A 154 30.43 -5.26 9.21
CA HIS A 154 29.49 -4.66 8.26
C HIS A 154 28.18 -5.45 8.27
N SER A 155 27.12 -4.82 8.79
CA SER A 155 25.77 -5.40 8.85
C SER A 155 24.95 -4.90 7.68
N VAL A 156 24.26 -5.82 7.00
CA VAL A 156 23.36 -5.49 5.90
C VAL A 156 21.93 -5.80 6.31
N ILE A 157 21.10 -4.76 6.27
CA ILE A 157 19.66 -4.85 6.56
C ILE A 157 18.92 -4.69 5.24
N THR A 158 18.07 -5.67 4.95
CA THR A 158 17.22 -5.74 3.78
C THR A 158 15.77 -5.48 4.19
N GLY A 159 14.94 -5.06 3.25
CA GLY A 159 13.51 -4.91 3.45
C GLY A 159 12.82 -4.87 2.10
N HIS A 160 11.54 -5.22 2.05
CA HIS A 160 10.79 -5.04 0.82
C HIS A 160 10.71 -3.56 0.48
N ARG A 161 11.05 -3.27 -0.78
CA ARG A 161 10.67 -2.02 -1.40
C ARG A 161 9.41 -2.30 -2.20
N VAL A 162 8.33 -1.59 -1.88
CA VAL A 162 7.18 -1.54 -2.80
C VAL A 162 7.72 -1.00 -4.13
N ALA A 163 7.44 -1.69 -5.24
CA ALA A 163 7.85 -1.24 -6.55
C ALA A 163 7.42 0.22 -6.72
N ILE A 164 8.39 1.13 -6.84
CA ILE A 164 8.08 2.42 -7.46
C ILE A 164 7.73 2.04 -8.90
N PRO A 165 6.50 2.30 -9.37
CA PRO A 165 6.03 1.75 -10.64
C PRO A 165 6.87 2.16 -11.85
N THR A 166 7.83 3.08 -11.69
CA THR A 166 8.75 3.54 -12.73
C THR A 166 10.11 3.97 -12.16
N PRO A 167 11.20 3.92 -12.94
CA PRO A 167 12.47 4.58 -12.61
C PRO A 167 12.25 6.08 -12.37
N ALA A 168 13.17 6.73 -11.64
CA ALA A 168 13.09 8.16 -11.33
C ALA A 168 12.79 8.97 -12.60
N PRO A 169 11.71 9.78 -12.65
CA PRO A 169 11.35 10.51 -13.86
C PRO A 169 12.42 11.58 -14.15
N GLU A 170 12.81 11.72 -15.42
CA GLU A 170 13.50 12.91 -15.89
C GLU A 170 12.66 14.15 -15.55
N PRO A 171 13.25 15.33 -15.28
CA PRO A 171 12.54 16.50 -14.74
C PRO A 171 11.29 16.96 -15.52
N ASN A 172 11.17 16.54 -16.78
CA ASN A 172 10.10 16.93 -17.69
C ASN A 172 9.05 15.81 -17.94
N ASP A 173 9.21 14.61 -17.36
CA ASP A 173 8.36 13.43 -17.59
C ASP A 173 7.34 13.15 -16.47
N VAL A 174 7.21 14.05 -15.50
CA VAL A 174 6.21 13.94 -14.43
C VAL A 174 4.81 14.27 -14.93
N LEU A 175 4.01 13.23 -15.19
CA LEU A 175 2.56 13.34 -15.17
C LEU A 175 2.11 13.64 -13.74
N ASP A 176 1.92 14.93 -13.46
CA ASP A 176 1.47 15.45 -12.17
C ASP A 176 0.14 14.79 -11.81
N ALA A 177 0.12 13.97 -10.75
CA ALA A 177 -1.08 13.29 -10.28
C ALA A 177 -2.22 14.27 -9.99
N ARG A 178 -1.89 15.53 -9.70
CA ARG A 178 -2.83 16.64 -9.62
C ARG A 178 -3.48 16.94 -10.97
N ASN A 179 -2.72 16.98 -12.06
CA ASN A 179 -3.26 17.24 -13.40
C ASN A 179 -4.08 16.05 -13.93
N ILE A 180 -3.67 14.81 -13.60
CA ILE A 180 -4.49 13.63 -13.89
C ILE A 180 -5.78 13.65 -13.07
N ALA A 181 -5.72 13.95 -11.77
CA ALA A 181 -6.91 14.07 -10.92
C ALA A 181 -7.84 15.20 -11.39
N LEU A 182 -7.29 16.34 -11.81
CA LEU A 182 -8.04 17.44 -12.42
C LEU A 182 -8.67 17.00 -13.75
N GLY A 183 -7.93 16.27 -14.59
CA GLY A 183 -8.40 15.78 -15.89
C GLY A 183 -9.53 14.75 -15.76
N VAL A 184 -9.35 13.75 -14.89
CA VAL A 184 -10.39 12.74 -14.58
C VAL A 184 -11.58 13.41 -13.91
N GLY A 185 -11.35 14.35 -12.99
CA GLY A 185 -12.40 15.15 -12.37
C GLY A 185 -13.22 15.94 -13.39
N LEU A 186 -12.56 16.67 -14.30
CA LEU A 186 -13.20 17.40 -15.39
C LEU A 186 -13.96 16.47 -16.34
N GLY A 187 -13.40 15.31 -16.67
CA GLY A 187 -14.05 14.30 -17.52
C GLY A 187 -15.34 13.76 -16.92
N ILE A 188 -15.33 13.41 -15.63
CA ILE A 188 -16.53 12.95 -14.91
C ILE A 188 -17.58 14.07 -14.83
N LEU A 189 -17.15 15.32 -14.60
CA LEU A 189 -18.03 16.49 -14.53
C LEU A 189 -18.69 16.77 -15.89
N ALA A 190 -17.92 16.71 -16.98
CA ALA A 190 -18.42 16.89 -18.34
C ALA A 190 -19.40 15.79 -18.75
N ALA A 191 -19.12 14.53 -18.41
CA ALA A 191 -20.04 13.41 -18.65
C ALA A 191 -21.35 13.58 -17.85
N GLY A 192 -21.25 13.96 -16.58
CA GLY A 192 -22.42 14.25 -15.73
C GLY A 192 -23.29 15.40 -16.28
N LEU A 193 -22.67 16.50 -16.72
CA LEU A 193 -23.36 17.62 -17.34
C LEU A 193 -24.04 17.24 -18.66
N SER A 194 -23.37 16.41 -19.47
CA SER A 194 -23.91 15.92 -20.75
C SER A 194 -25.17 15.07 -20.54
N ILE A 195 -25.19 14.20 -19.53
CA ILE A 195 -26.37 13.40 -19.15
C ILE A 195 -27.52 14.29 -18.66
N ILE A 196 -27.22 15.30 -17.83
CA ILE A 196 -28.23 16.26 -17.34
C ILE A 196 -28.81 17.08 -18.49
N TRP A 197 -27.96 17.53 -19.42
CA TRP A 197 -28.38 18.26 -20.60
C TRP A 197 -29.28 17.42 -21.50
N LEU A 198 -28.93 16.16 -21.77
CA LEU A 198 -29.77 15.22 -22.51
C LEU A 198 -31.13 15.02 -21.82
N ALA A 199 -31.13 14.80 -20.51
CA ALA A 199 -32.35 14.61 -19.73
C ALA A 199 -33.25 15.87 -19.72
N ARG A 200 -32.66 17.07 -19.76
CA ARG A 200 -33.41 18.34 -19.90
C ARG A 200 -33.95 18.52 -21.32
N ARG A 201 -33.19 18.16 -22.35
CA ARG A 201 -33.61 18.21 -23.76
C ARG A 201 -34.86 17.36 -24.02
N HIS A 202 -34.93 16.16 -23.44
CA HIS A 202 -36.11 15.31 -23.55
C HIS A 202 -37.34 15.84 -22.81
N LYS A 203 -37.18 16.67 -21.76
CA LYS A 203 -38.32 17.30 -21.08
C LYS A 203 -38.89 18.51 -21.86
N ALA A 204 -38.06 19.23 -22.61
CA ALA A 204 -38.51 20.34 -23.47
C ALA A 204 -39.27 19.84 -24.71
N ALA A 205 -38.99 18.63 -25.18
CA ALA A 205 -39.69 17.98 -26.31
C ALA A 205 -41.04 17.35 -25.92
N ARG A 206 -41.77 17.90 -24.94
CA ARG A 206 -43.15 17.50 -24.68
C ARG A 206 -44.04 18.29 -25.63
N ILE A 207 -44.42 17.67 -26.75
CA ILE A 207 -45.31 18.24 -27.77
C ILE A 207 -46.57 18.78 -27.08
N ILE A 208 -46.72 20.11 -27.06
CA ILE A 208 -47.97 20.77 -26.70
C ILE A 208 -48.91 20.54 -27.88
N ARG A 209 -49.80 19.56 -27.75
CA ARG A 209 -50.90 19.40 -28.71
C ARG A 209 -51.85 20.58 -28.48
N HIS A 210 -51.79 21.59 -29.34
CA HIS A 210 -52.90 22.54 -29.45
C HIS A 210 -54.14 21.72 -29.83
N GLY A 211 -55.14 21.69 -28.95
CA GLY A 211 -56.45 21.20 -29.32
C GLY A 211 -56.97 22.06 -30.47
N ALA A 212 -57.03 21.48 -31.67
CA ALA A 212 -57.74 22.06 -32.78
C ALA A 212 -59.25 22.02 -32.45
N PHE A 213 -59.72 23.02 -31.71
CA PHE A 213 -61.14 23.29 -31.54
C PHE A 213 -61.63 23.91 -32.85
N TRP A 214 -62.32 23.11 -33.66
CA TRP A 214 -62.81 23.52 -34.99
C TRP A 214 -64.26 24.02 -34.89
N PRO A 215 -64.57 25.29 -35.20
CA PRO A 215 -65.91 25.83 -35.05
C PRO A 215 -66.74 25.68 -36.33
N TRP A 216 -67.21 24.47 -36.66
CA TRP A 216 -68.31 24.31 -37.63
C TRP A 216 -69.30 23.17 -37.38
N MET A 217 -69.28 22.46 -36.25
CA MET A 217 -70.42 21.61 -35.88
C MET A 217 -71.59 22.47 -35.36
N ARG A 218 -72.22 23.17 -36.30
CA ARG A 218 -73.52 23.81 -36.14
C ARG A 218 -74.57 22.70 -35.98
N ARG A 219 -75.23 22.60 -34.83
CA ARG A 219 -76.40 21.71 -34.66
C ARG A 219 -77.45 22.08 -35.70
N LYS A 220 -77.99 21.09 -36.42
CA LYS A 220 -79.21 21.26 -37.22
C LYS A 220 -80.35 21.63 -36.26
N GLY A 221 -80.90 22.84 -36.38
CA GLY A 221 -82.13 23.20 -35.67
C GLY A 221 -82.29 24.64 -35.19
N GLU A 222 -81.25 25.48 -35.23
CA GLU A 222 -81.38 26.89 -34.83
C GLU A 222 -81.30 27.79 -36.07
N SER A 223 -82.44 27.99 -36.72
CA SER A 223 -82.66 29.07 -37.68
C SER A 223 -83.44 30.18 -36.97
N ALA A 224 -82.81 31.34 -36.79
CA ALA A 224 -83.49 32.57 -36.42
C ALA A 224 -83.89 33.29 -37.71
N ASN A 225 -85.03 32.88 -38.28
CA ASN A 225 -85.92 33.62 -39.18
C ASN A 225 -86.68 32.64 -40.07
N ASP A 226 -87.86 32.22 -39.61
CA ASP A 226 -88.99 31.91 -40.47
C ASP A 226 -90.23 32.49 -39.80
N THR A 227 -90.58 33.71 -40.21
CA THR A 227 -91.80 34.42 -39.84
C THR A 227 -92.85 34.21 -40.93
N LEU A 228 -94.01 33.68 -40.53
CA LEU A 228 -95.35 33.86 -41.11
C LEU A 228 -95.54 33.65 -42.63
N ALA A 229 -96.12 32.50 -43.00
CA ALA A 229 -97.25 32.37 -43.92
C ALA A 229 -97.78 30.92 -43.88
#